data_AF-A0A9D8N522-F1
#
_entry.id   AF-A0A9D8N522-F1
#
_cell.length_a   1.000
_cell.length_b   1.000
_cell.length_c   1.000
_cell.angle_alpha   90.00
_cell.angle_beta   90.00
_cell.angle_gamma   90.00
#
_symmetry.space_group_name_H-M   'P 1'
#
loop_
_entity.id
_entity.type
_entity.pdbx_description
1 polymer ?
#
loop_
_entity_poly.entity_id
_entity_poly.type
_entity_poly.pdbx_seq_one_letter_code
_entity_poly.pdbx_strand_id
1 'polypeptide(L)'
;RKGARFVRFCDAFNIPIVSLVDVPGFLPGTGQEYNAVILHGAQLLYAYGEATVPKITVTLRKSYGGSHIVMGSKQLHTDLNYAWPSAEIAVMGASGAAAVLYAKEAKAKKEAGEDVKAFIAEKEEEYNDLFANPYQAAKYGYIDDVIEPRNTRFRICRALAQLATKRDALPAKKHGNIPM
;
A
#
# COMPACT_ATOMS: atom_id res chain seq x y z
N ARG A 1 4.22 8.21 -12.97
CA ARG A 1 4.02 9.42 -13.81
C ARG A 1 2.74 10.21 -13.48
N LYS A 2 1.53 9.76 -13.90
CA LYS A 2 0.26 10.53 -13.72
C LYS A 2 0.01 10.96 -12.27
N GLY A 3 -0.05 10.00 -11.36
CA GLY A 3 -0.28 10.28 -9.93
C GLY A 3 0.79 11.19 -9.34
N ALA A 4 2.06 10.99 -9.71
CA ALA A 4 3.17 11.76 -9.17
C ALA A 4 3.01 13.26 -9.48
N ARG A 5 2.71 13.61 -10.73
CA ARG A 5 2.50 15.01 -11.12
C ARG A 5 1.28 15.63 -10.43
N PHE A 6 0.20 14.86 -10.27
CA PHE A 6 -1.01 15.32 -9.59
C PHE A 6 -0.78 15.58 -8.10
N VAL A 7 -0.13 14.66 -7.38
CA VAL A 7 0.23 14.81 -5.97
C VAL A 7 1.08 16.06 -5.74
N ARG A 8 2.13 16.25 -6.56
CA ARG A 8 3.00 17.44 -6.46
C ARG A 8 2.26 18.74 -6.77
N PHE A 9 1.31 18.72 -7.71
CA PHE A 9 0.46 19.88 -7.98
C PHE A 9 -0.41 20.20 -6.76
N CYS A 10 -1.08 19.20 -6.18
CA CYS A 10 -1.88 19.40 -4.98
C CYS A 10 -1.04 19.98 -3.83
N ASP A 11 0.14 19.41 -3.59
CA ASP A 11 1.05 19.90 -2.55
C ASP A 11 1.50 21.35 -2.77
N ALA A 12 1.92 21.69 -4.01
CA ALA A 12 2.34 23.05 -4.36
C ALA A 12 1.26 24.12 -4.17
N PHE A 13 -0.02 23.73 -4.25
CA PHE A 13 -1.17 24.63 -4.09
C PHE A 13 -1.94 24.42 -2.78
N ASN A 14 -1.34 23.74 -1.80
CA ASN A 14 -1.92 23.50 -0.47
C ASN A 14 -3.26 22.74 -0.51
N ILE A 15 -3.46 21.87 -1.48
CA ILE A 15 -4.67 21.06 -1.66
C ILE A 15 -4.47 19.72 -0.91
N PRO A 16 -5.32 19.38 0.07
CA PRO A 16 -5.28 18.09 0.75
C PRO A 16 -5.41 16.90 -0.20
N ILE A 17 -4.75 15.79 0.14
CA ILE A 17 -4.74 14.57 -0.66
C ILE A 17 -5.50 13.48 0.07
N VAL A 18 -6.50 12.91 -0.61
CA VAL A 18 -7.24 11.73 -0.15
C VAL A 18 -7.00 10.60 -1.13
N SER A 19 -6.48 9.49 -0.64
CA SER A 19 -6.10 8.32 -1.43
C SER A 19 -7.02 7.15 -1.15
N LEU A 20 -7.65 6.61 -2.19
CA LEU A 20 -8.45 5.39 -2.11
C LEU A 20 -7.66 4.23 -2.70
N VAL A 21 -7.34 3.23 -1.89
CA VAL A 21 -6.37 2.19 -2.23
C VAL A 21 -7.05 0.86 -2.46
N ASP A 22 -6.96 0.36 -3.70
CA ASP A 22 -7.24 -1.02 -4.09
C ASP A 22 -6.25 -1.39 -5.21
N VAL A 23 -5.04 -1.80 -4.82
CA VAL A 23 -3.93 -2.09 -5.74
C VAL A 23 -3.29 -3.45 -5.41
N PRO A 24 -3.27 -4.40 -6.38
CA PRO A 24 -2.67 -5.71 -6.14
C PRO A 24 -1.14 -5.72 -6.34
N GLY A 25 -0.56 -4.66 -6.90
CA GLY A 25 0.86 -4.58 -7.22
C GLY A 25 1.14 -3.70 -8.45
N PHE A 26 2.41 -3.66 -8.86
CA PHE A 26 2.80 -3.14 -10.16
C PHE A 26 2.46 -4.16 -11.26
N LEU A 27 2.15 -3.66 -12.46
CA LEU A 27 1.88 -4.51 -13.60
C LEU A 27 3.15 -5.30 -13.99
N PRO A 28 3.14 -6.65 -13.96
CA PRO A 28 4.29 -7.43 -14.38
C PRO A 28 4.49 -7.36 -15.91
N GLY A 29 5.74 -7.52 -16.34
CA GLY A 29 6.08 -7.74 -17.75
C GLY A 29 7.37 -7.04 -18.19
N THR A 30 8.14 -7.68 -19.07
CA THR A 30 9.40 -7.13 -19.60
C THR A 30 9.21 -5.78 -20.28
N GLY A 31 8.05 -5.56 -20.91
CA GLY A 31 7.69 -4.26 -21.46
C GLY A 31 7.63 -3.16 -20.40
N GLN A 32 7.18 -3.43 -19.17
CA GLN A 32 7.19 -2.44 -18.09
C GLN A 32 8.61 -2.15 -17.62
N GLU A 33 9.45 -3.18 -17.51
CA GLU A 33 10.87 -3.05 -17.15
C GLU A 33 11.64 -2.19 -18.16
N TYR A 34 11.52 -2.51 -19.46
CA TYR A 34 12.18 -1.75 -20.53
C TYR A 34 11.63 -0.33 -20.67
N ASN A 35 10.37 -0.10 -20.32
CA ASN A 35 9.77 1.24 -20.24
C ASN A 35 10.01 1.93 -18.87
N ALA A 36 11.02 1.48 -18.12
CA ALA A 36 11.50 2.09 -16.88
C ALA A 36 10.45 2.21 -15.77
N VAL A 37 9.68 1.15 -15.52
CA VAL A 37 8.67 1.11 -14.44
C VAL A 37 9.26 1.48 -13.07
N ILE A 38 10.51 1.10 -12.80
CA ILE A 38 11.24 1.46 -11.56
C ILE A 38 11.37 2.98 -11.43
N LEU A 39 11.87 3.63 -12.47
CA LEU A 39 12.02 5.10 -12.54
C LEU A 39 10.66 5.80 -12.33
N HIS A 40 9.63 5.34 -13.03
CA HIS A 40 8.31 5.97 -13.00
C HIS A 40 7.49 5.67 -11.75
N GLY A 41 7.72 4.53 -11.11
CA GLY A 41 7.17 4.17 -9.81
C GLY A 41 7.80 5.01 -8.70
N ALA A 42 9.12 5.19 -8.73
CA ALA A 42 9.85 6.03 -7.79
C ALA A 42 9.39 7.50 -7.80
N GLN A 43 8.92 8.02 -8.94
CA GLN A 43 8.32 9.36 -9.00
C GLN A 43 7.08 9.52 -8.09
N LEU A 44 6.23 8.49 -8.00
CA LEU A 44 5.04 8.55 -7.15
C LEU A 44 5.42 8.41 -5.67
N LEU A 45 6.38 7.53 -5.37
CA LEU A 45 6.97 7.39 -4.04
C LEU A 45 7.53 8.73 -3.55
N TYR A 46 8.34 9.39 -4.40
CA TYR A 46 8.94 10.68 -4.12
C TYR A 46 7.88 11.76 -3.90
N ALA A 47 6.83 11.80 -4.75
CA ALA A 47 5.76 12.79 -4.64
C ALA A 47 4.99 12.69 -3.31
N TYR A 48 4.66 11.49 -2.83
CA TYR A 48 4.02 11.32 -1.52
C TYR A 48 4.97 11.64 -0.37
N GLY A 49 6.23 11.21 -0.48
CA GLY A 49 7.23 11.43 0.57
C GLY A 49 7.63 12.89 0.76
N GLU A 50 7.56 13.73 -0.28
CA GLU A 50 7.84 15.16 -0.14
C GLU A 50 6.61 16.00 0.23
N ALA A 51 5.39 15.50 0.01
CA ALA A 51 4.19 16.28 0.20
C ALA A 51 3.94 16.59 1.70
N THR A 52 3.75 17.87 2.00
CA THR A 52 3.55 18.41 3.36
C THR A 52 2.09 18.76 3.66
N VAL A 53 1.23 18.83 2.63
CA VAL A 53 -0.22 18.97 2.81
C VAL A 53 -0.83 17.85 3.66
N PRO A 54 -2.06 18.02 4.19
CA PRO A 54 -2.80 16.93 4.80
C PRO A 54 -2.97 15.74 3.84
N LYS A 55 -2.62 14.54 4.30
CA LYS A 55 -2.71 13.29 3.55
C LYS A 55 -3.53 12.27 4.34
N ILE A 56 -4.59 11.77 3.71
CA ILE A 56 -5.46 10.74 4.28
C ILE A 56 -5.54 9.58 3.30
N THR A 57 -5.28 8.36 3.77
CA THR A 57 -5.38 7.15 2.96
C THR A 57 -6.49 6.25 3.49
N VAL A 58 -7.30 5.69 2.59
CA VAL A 58 -8.31 4.69 2.89
C VAL A 58 -8.06 3.45 2.04
N THR A 59 -7.63 2.36 2.67
CA THR A 59 -7.48 1.07 2.00
C THR A 59 -8.83 0.37 1.94
N LEU A 60 -9.34 0.18 0.73
CA LEU A 60 -10.65 -0.40 0.47
C LEU A 60 -10.59 -1.93 0.43
N ARG A 61 -9.58 -2.46 -0.27
CA ARG A 61 -9.38 -3.89 -0.48
C ARG A 61 -7.89 -4.21 -0.62
N LYS A 62 -7.34 -4.37 -1.83
CA LYS A 62 -5.97 -4.88 -2.01
C LYS A 62 -4.92 -3.82 -1.72
N SER A 63 -3.88 -4.20 -1.01
CA SER A 63 -2.73 -3.33 -0.76
C SER A 63 -1.47 -4.18 -0.52
N TYR A 64 -0.76 -4.49 -1.60
CA TYR A 64 0.35 -5.46 -1.55
C TYR A 64 1.73 -4.86 -1.81
N GLY A 65 2.70 -5.25 -0.99
CA GLY A 65 4.13 -5.02 -1.22
C GLY A 65 4.48 -3.56 -1.51
N GLY A 66 5.29 -3.32 -2.55
CA GLY A 66 5.71 -1.98 -2.93
C GLY A 66 4.54 -1.04 -3.31
N SER A 67 3.43 -1.59 -3.80
CA SER A 67 2.26 -0.79 -4.16
C SER A 67 1.51 -0.24 -2.95
N HIS A 68 1.51 -0.97 -1.81
CA HIS A 68 1.02 -0.46 -0.53
C HIS A 68 1.78 0.80 -0.13
N ILE A 69 3.11 0.74 -0.18
CA ILE A 69 3.99 1.83 0.21
C ILE A 69 3.70 3.07 -0.66
N VAL A 70 3.75 2.90 -1.98
CA VAL A 70 3.62 4.00 -2.95
C VAL A 70 2.25 4.68 -2.90
N MET A 71 1.20 4.00 -2.41
CA MET A 71 -0.16 4.52 -2.32
C MET A 71 -0.46 5.23 -0.99
N GLY A 72 0.52 5.96 -0.44
CA GLY A 72 0.34 6.76 0.77
C GLY A 72 0.26 5.91 2.03
N SER A 73 1.23 5.02 2.23
CA SER A 73 1.34 4.30 3.50
C SER A 73 1.75 5.24 4.64
N LYS A 74 1.56 4.78 5.89
CA LYS A 74 1.93 5.55 7.09
C LYS A 74 3.42 5.90 7.09
N GLN A 75 4.25 4.98 6.62
CA GLN A 75 5.70 5.11 6.52
C GLN A 75 6.16 6.19 5.53
N LEU A 76 5.28 6.61 4.59
CA LEU A 76 5.50 7.78 3.73
C LEU A 76 4.93 9.08 4.32
N HIS A 77 4.87 9.18 5.64
CA HIS A 77 4.39 10.37 6.34
C HIS A 77 2.94 10.75 5.99
N THR A 78 2.11 9.76 5.69
CA THR A 78 0.65 9.97 5.59
C THR A 78 0.09 10.19 6.98
N ASP A 79 -0.74 11.23 7.15
CA ASP A 79 -1.16 11.67 8.48
C ASP A 79 -2.14 10.67 9.11
N LEU A 80 -3.14 10.23 8.33
CA LEU A 80 -4.17 9.29 8.77
C LEU A 80 -4.41 8.19 7.73
N ASN A 81 -4.27 6.94 8.16
CA ASN A 81 -4.48 5.74 7.38
C ASN A 81 -5.65 4.94 7.95
N TYR A 82 -6.72 4.82 7.19
CA TYR A 82 -7.86 3.97 7.50
C TYR A 82 -7.85 2.72 6.62
N ALA A 83 -8.43 1.64 7.13
CA ALA A 83 -8.69 0.44 6.33
C ALA A 83 -10.15 0.00 6.51
N TRP A 84 -10.74 -0.56 5.46
CA TRP A 84 -11.99 -1.31 5.60
C TRP A 84 -11.73 -2.71 6.15
N PRO A 85 -12.73 -3.38 6.76
CA PRO A 85 -12.60 -4.78 7.17
C PRO A 85 -12.23 -5.72 6.02
N SER A 86 -12.59 -5.36 4.79
CA SER A 86 -12.26 -6.07 3.54
C SER A 86 -10.84 -5.83 3.02
N ALA A 87 -10.02 -5.04 3.72
CA ALA A 87 -8.69 -4.71 3.25
C ALA A 87 -7.69 -5.86 3.44
N GLU A 88 -6.98 -6.21 2.38
CA GLU A 88 -5.92 -7.21 2.34
C GLU A 88 -4.58 -6.46 2.32
N ILE A 89 -3.85 -6.43 3.44
CA ILE A 89 -2.57 -5.72 3.57
C ILE A 89 -1.46 -6.74 3.85
N ALA A 90 -0.68 -7.07 2.82
CA ALA A 90 0.37 -8.08 2.92
C ALA A 90 1.57 -7.77 2.00
N VAL A 91 2.62 -8.58 2.09
CA VAL A 91 3.80 -8.43 1.21
C VAL A 91 3.47 -8.79 -0.23
N MET A 92 2.67 -9.83 -0.44
CA MET A 92 2.17 -10.29 -1.74
C MET A 92 0.86 -11.07 -1.55
N GLY A 93 0.20 -11.44 -2.64
CA GLY A 93 -1.00 -12.28 -2.58
C GLY A 93 -0.69 -13.69 -2.07
N ALA A 94 -1.68 -14.34 -1.46
CA ALA A 94 -1.53 -15.64 -0.80
C ALA A 94 -0.90 -16.72 -1.67
N SER A 95 -1.31 -16.83 -2.94
CA SER A 95 -0.73 -17.84 -3.85
C SER A 95 0.77 -17.66 -4.07
N GLY A 96 1.21 -16.42 -4.27
CA GLY A 96 2.64 -16.10 -4.38
C GLY A 96 3.39 -16.37 -3.08
N ALA A 97 2.78 -16.02 -1.94
CA ALA A 97 3.39 -16.24 -0.63
C ALA A 97 3.52 -17.74 -0.31
N ALA A 98 2.46 -18.51 -0.52
CA ALA A 98 2.44 -19.95 -0.25
C ALA A 98 3.46 -20.70 -1.11
N ALA A 99 3.58 -20.33 -2.39
CA ALA A 99 4.56 -20.91 -3.30
C ALA A 99 6.01 -20.68 -2.85
N VAL A 100 6.30 -19.58 -2.14
CA VAL A 100 7.65 -19.28 -1.63
C VAL A 100 7.88 -19.88 -0.25
N LEU A 101 6.94 -19.70 0.67
CA LEU A 101 7.08 -20.13 2.07
C LEU A 101 7.10 -21.66 2.20
N TYR A 102 6.23 -22.35 1.46
CA TYR A 102 6.04 -23.79 1.58
C TYR A 102 6.68 -24.57 0.42
N ALA A 103 7.58 -23.96 -0.34
CA ALA A 103 8.23 -24.58 -1.50
C ALA A 103 8.92 -25.92 -1.18
N LYS A 104 9.62 -25.98 -0.03
CA LYS A 104 10.33 -27.18 0.43
C LYS A 104 9.37 -28.30 0.83
N GLU A 105 8.32 -27.96 1.56
CA GLU A 105 7.30 -28.91 2.02
C GLU A 105 6.47 -29.44 0.86
N ALA A 106 6.08 -28.56 -0.07
CA ALA A 106 5.41 -28.94 -1.31
C ALA A 106 6.26 -29.91 -2.15
N LYS A 107 7.59 -29.71 -2.19
CA LYS A 107 8.51 -30.64 -2.85
C LYS A 107 8.56 -31.99 -2.13
N ALA A 108 8.67 -32.00 -0.80
CA ALA A 108 8.68 -33.24 -0.02
C ALA A 108 7.37 -34.04 -0.20
N LYS A 109 6.22 -33.37 -0.18
CA LYS A 109 4.91 -33.98 -0.46
C LYS A 109 4.82 -34.55 -1.87
N LYS A 110 5.37 -33.84 -2.86
CA LYS A 110 5.46 -34.33 -4.25
C LYS A 110 6.28 -35.62 -4.33
N GLU A 111 7.41 -35.68 -3.63
CA GLU A 111 8.28 -36.86 -3.58
C GLU A 111 7.62 -38.03 -2.83
N ALA A 112 6.78 -37.74 -1.84
CA ALA A 112 5.96 -38.72 -1.13
C ALA A 112 4.71 -39.19 -1.90
N GLY A 113 4.42 -38.62 -3.08
CA GLY A 113 3.26 -38.96 -3.90
C GLY A 113 1.93 -38.39 -3.38
N GLU A 114 1.97 -37.38 -2.50
CA GLU A 114 0.80 -36.69 -1.97
C GLU A 114 0.23 -35.62 -2.93
N ASP A 115 -1.00 -35.17 -2.67
CA ASP A 115 -1.63 -34.08 -3.42
C ASP A 115 -1.06 -32.71 -3.02
N VAL A 116 -0.09 -32.25 -3.80
CA VAL A 116 0.54 -30.94 -3.66
C VAL A 116 -0.44 -29.79 -3.88
N LYS A 117 -1.46 -29.96 -4.74
CA LYS A 117 -2.42 -28.89 -5.03
C LYS A 117 -3.32 -28.65 -3.83
N ALA A 118 -3.83 -29.72 -3.23
CA ALA A 118 -4.63 -29.62 -2.01
C ALA A 118 -3.84 -28.96 -0.87
N PHE A 119 -2.56 -29.36 -0.70
CA PHE A 119 -1.68 -28.75 0.30
C PHE A 119 -1.44 -27.25 0.05
N ILE A 120 -1.16 -26.84 -1.19
CA ILE A 120 -0.96 -25.41 -1.49
C ILE A 120 -2.25 -24.62 -1.27
N ALA A 121 -3.41 -25.16 -1.65
CA ALA A 121 -4.69 -24.49 -1.43
C ALA A 121 -4.98 -24.28 0.07
N GLU A 122 -4.73 -25.29 0.91
CA GLU A 122 -4.82 -25.19 2.37
C GLU A 122 -3.90 -24.08 2.91
N LYS A 123 -2.66 -24.03 2.42
CA LYS A 123 -1.69 -23.00 2.82
C LYS A 123 -2.03 -21.59 2.31
N GLU A 124 -2.69 -21.48 1.16
CA GLU A 124 -3.20 -20.19 0.68
C GLU A 124 -4.34 -19.68 1.58
N GLU A 125 -5.25 -20.55 2.01
CA GLU A 125 -6.33 -20.20 2.94
C GLU A 125 -5.78 -19.80 4.31
N GLU A 126 -4.86 -20.59 4.87
CA GLU A 126 -4.17 -20.28 6.12
C GLU A 126 -3.45 -18.91 6.05
N TYR A 127 -2.78 -18.62 4.92
CA TYR A 127 -2.12 -17.32 4.73
C TYR A 127 -3.12 -16.17 4.68
N ASN A 128 -4.27 -16.36 4.01
CA ASN A 128 -5.30 -15.33 3.94
C ASN A 128 -5.85 -14.99 5.32
N ASP A 129 -6.18 -16.01 6.12
CA ASP A 129 -6.72 -15.83 7.46
C ASP A 129 -5.73 -15.13 8.40
N LEU A 130 -4.45 -15.53 8.33
CA LEU A 130 -3.43 -14.99 9.23
C LEU A 130 -2.94 -13.60 8.82
N PHE A 131 -2.75 -13.36 7.52
CA PHE A 131 -2.00 -12.21 7.01
C PHE A 131 -2.79 -11.30 6.05
N ALA A 132 -3.71 -11.82 5.24
CA ALA A 132 -4.44 -11.01 4.25
C ALA A 132 -5.63 -10.25 4.86
N ASN A 133 -5.39 -9.58 5.98
CA ASN A 133 -6.39 -8.81 6.72
C ASN A 133 -5.76 -7.49 7.23
N PRO A 134 -6.56 -6.47 7.58
CA PRO A 134 -6.01 -5.18 8.01
C PRO A 134 -5.49 -5.20 9.45
N TYR A 135 -5.85 -6.23 10.22
CA TYR A 135 -5.63 -6.26 11.66
C TYR A 135 -4.16 -6.47 12.03
N GLN A 136 -3.39 -7.19 11.20
CA GLN A 136 -1.94 -7.29 11.40
C GLN A 136 -1.27 -5.92 11.25
N ALA A 137 -1.62 -5.18 10.19
CA ALA A 137 -1.09 -3.83 9.97
C ALA A 137 -1.54 -2.84 11.07
N ALA A 138 -2.77 -2.98 11.58
CA ALA A 138 -3.28 -2.18 12.68
C ALA A 138 -2.52 -2.41 13.99
N LYS A 139 -2.14 -3.66 14.32
CA LYS A 139 -1.33 -3.97 15.52
C LYS A 139 0.01 -3.22 15.56
N TYR A 140 0.61 -2.97 14.39
CA TYR A 140 1.87 -2.23 14.27
C TYR A 140 1.69 -0.71 14.15
N GLY A 141 0.45 -0.21 14.17
CA GLY A 141 0.17 1.22 14.00
C GLY A 141 0.36 1.73 12.56
N TYR A 142 0.41 0.83 11.57
CA TYR A 142 0.45 1.23 10.15
C TYR A 142 -0.91 1.71 9.64
N ILE A 143 -1.98 1.32 10.35
CA ILE A 143 -3.36 1.76 10.15
C ILE A 143 -3.81 2.39 11.48
N ASP A 144 -4.34 3.61 11.41
CA ASP A 144 -4.85 4.35 12.57
C ASP A 144 -6.20 3.81 13.05
N ASP A 145 -7.05 3.33 12.15
CA ASP A 145 -8.34 2.73 12.50
C ASP A 145 -8.88 1.81 11.40
N VAL A 146 -9.57 0.74 11.79
CA VAL A 146 -10.33 -0.12 10.86
C VAL A 146 -11.80 0.32 10.93
N ILE A 147 -12.32 0.84 9.83
CA ILE A 147 -13.61 1.53 9.78
C ILE A 147 -14.58 0.86 8.82
N GLU A 148 -15.86 0.82 9.19
CA GLU A 148 -16.93 0.41 8.28
C GLU A 148 -17.02 1.32 7.04
N PRO A 149 -17.29 0.79 5.83
CA PRO A 149 -17.34 1.57 4.59
C PRO A 149 -18.25 2.80 4.66
N ARG A 150 -19.42 2.67 5.29
CA ARG A 150 -20.38 3.77 5.53
C ARG A 150 -19.82 4.95 6.33
N ASN A 151 -18.81 4.70 7.15
CA ASN A 151 -18.19 5.73 8.00
C ASN A 151 -17.06 6.49 7.29
N THR A 152 -16.65 6.07 6.08
CA THR A 152 -15.54 6.67 5.34
C THR A 152 -15.69 8.18 5.18
N ARG A 153 -16.86 8.66 4.75
CA ARG A 153 -17.14 10.09 4.60
C ARG A 153 -16.96 10.85 5.90
N PHE A 154 -17.56 10.35 6.98
CA PHE A 154 -17.47 10.98 8.30
C PHE A 154 -16.03 11.07 8.79
N ARG A 155 -15.26 9.98 8.63
CA ARG A 155 -13.85 9.92 9.03
C ARG A 155 -12.98 10.88 8.23
N ILE A 156 -13.14 10.95 6.91
CA ILE A 156 -12.39 11.90 6.05
C ILE A 156 -12.71 13.34 6.43
N CYS A 157 -13.99 13.72 6.60
CA CYS A 157 -14.34 15.09 6.98
C CYS A 157 -13.71 15.50 8.31
N ARG A 158 -13.74 14.62 9.32
CA ARG A 158 -13.14 14.88 10.64
C ARG A 158 -11.61 14.96 10.55
N ALA A 159 -10.99 14.06 9.79
CA ALA A 159 -9.55 14.06 9.54
C ALA A 159 -9.08 15.36 8.89
N LEU A 160 -9.78 15.83 7.85
CA LEU A 160 -9.47 17.10 7.18
C LEU A 160 -9.61 18.30 8.13
N ALA A 161 -10.66 18.32 8.96
CA ALA A 161 -10.84 19.37 9.95
C ALA A 161 -9.72 19.38 11.00
N GLN A 162 -9.28 18.21 11.46
CA GLN A 162 -8.17 18.07 12.42
C GLN A 162 -6.82 18.48 11.81
N LEU A 163 -6.60 18.20 10.53
CA LEU A 163 -5.35 18.49 9.81
C LEU A 163 -5.33 19.88 9.15
N ALA A 164 -6.39 20.69 9.31
CA ALA A 164 -6.51 22.00 8.67
C ALA A 164 -5.38 22.97 9.04
N THR A 165 -4.75 22.78 10.20
CA THR A 165 -3.63 23.60 10.70
C THR A 165 -2.29 22.86 10.64
N LYS A 166 -2.19 21.78 9.84
CA LYS A 166 -0.95 21.02 9.69
C LYS A 166 0.19 21.95 9.26
N ARG A 167 1.34 21.80 9.93
CA ARG A 167 2.60 22.43 9.56
C ARG A 167 3.68 21.36 9.62
N ASP A 168 4.43 21.22 8.54
CA ASP A 168 5.52 20.27 8.42
C ASP A 168 6.69 20.95 7.70
N ALA A 169 7.91 20.52 7.99
CA ALA A 169 9.13 21.15 7.48
C ALA A 169 10.03 20.10 6.84
N LEU A 170 10.38 20.33 5.57
CA LEU A 170 11.36 19.52 4.86
C LEU A 170 12.80 20.01 5.15
N PRO A 171 13.81 19.13 5.01
CA PRO A 171 15.21 19.53 5.09
C PRO A 171 15.56 20.69 4.15
N ALA A 172 16.39 21.63 4.63
CA ALA A 172 16.80 22.80 3.87
C ALA A 172 17.62 22.42 2.62
N LYS A 173 17.19 22.87 1.45
CA LYS A 173 17.79 22.59 0.13
C LYS A 173 17.31 23.60 -0.92
N LYS A 174 18.01 23.72 -2.05
CA LYS A 174 17.52 24.49 -3.21
C LYS A 174 16.29 23.84 -3.84
N HIS A 175 16.36 22.53 -4.08
CA HIS A 175 15.29 21.66 -4.53
C HIS A 175 15.71 20.20 -4.26
N GLY A 176 14.78 19.25 -4.38
CA GLY A 176 15.13 17.83 -4.38
C GLY A 176 15.64 17.34 -5.74
N ASN A 177 16.07 16.07 -5.78
CA ASN A 177 16.53 15.40 -7.01
C ASN A 177 15.59 14.22 -7.33
N ILE A 178 14.37 14.54 -7.74
CA ILE A 178 13.36 13.55 -8.13
C ILE A 178 13.88 12.73 -9.33
N PRO A 179 13.58 11.42 -9.41
CA PRO A 179 13.88 10.65 -10.61
C PRO A 179 13.15 11.21 -11.85
N MET A 180 13.87 11.44 -12.95
CA MET A 180 13.37 12.07 -14.18
C MET A 180 13.25 11.06 -15.31
#